data_AF-X1HFH6-F1
#
_entry.id   AF-X1HFH6-F1
#
_cell.length_a   1.000
_cell.length_b   1.000
_cell.length_c   1.000
_cell.angle_alpha   90.00
_cell.angle_beta   90.00
_cell.angle_gamma   90.00
#
_symmetry.space_group_name_H-M   'P 1'
#
loop_
_entity.id
_entity.type
_entity.pdbx_description
1 polymer ?
#
loop_
_entity_poly.entity_id
_entity_poly.type
_entity_poly.pdbx_seq_one_letter_code
_entity_poly.pdbx_strand_id
1 'polypeptide(L)' 'MLLIRPQRTRQKKHQEMVENLKPGDKIITSGGIHGTIMGVQKDKLELKIASNVKIDITKTSIAVILTPPKKGK' A
#
# COMPACT_ATOMS: atom_id res chain seq x y z
N MET A 1 -15.99 -29.43 -9.62
CA MET A 1 -14.60 -28.92 -9.56
C MET A 1 -14.66 -27.43 -9.23
N LEU A 2 -14.47 -27.06 -7.95
CA LEU A 2 -14.58 -25.65 -7.54
C LEU A 2 -13.35 -24.92 -8.09
N LEU A 3 -13.57 -24.04 -9.06
CA LEU A 3 -12.56 -23.15 -9.62
C LEU A 3 -12.03 -22.22 -8.52
N ILE A 4 -11.04 -22.68 -7.75
CA ILE A 4 -10.23 -21.83 -6.88
C ILE A 4 -9.27 -21.04 -7.79
N ARG A 5 -9.84 -20.05 -8.47
CA ARG A 5 -9.13 -18.98 -9.19
C ARG A 5 -9.02 -17.64 -8.45
N PRO A 6 -9.39 -17.44 -7.17
CA PRO A 6 -9.22 -16.11 -6.57
C PRO A 6 -7.85 -15.91 -5.91
N GLN A 7 -7.17 -16.96 -5.41
CA GLN A 7 -6.02 -16.75 -4.51
C GLN A 7 -4.75 -16.25 -5.24
N ARG A 8 -4.32 -16.95 -6.29
CA ARG A 8 -3.14 -16.55 -7.09
C ARG A 8 -3.32 -15.14 -7.70
N THR A 9 -4.53 -14.85 -8.15
CA THR A 9 -4.88 -13.57 -8.79
C THR A 9 -4.89 -12.42 -7.80
N ARG A 10 -5.34 -12.66 -6.55
CA ARG A 10 -5.26 -11.68 -5.45
C ARG A 10 -3.83 -11.43 -5.01
N GLN A 11 -3.00 -12.47 -4.91
CA GLN A 11 -1.59 -12.33 -4.57
C GLN A 11 -0.84 -11.49 -5.60
N LYS A 12 -1.02 -11.77 -6.90
CA LYS A 12 -0.41 -10.96 -7.98
C LYS A 12 -0.82 -9.50 -7.91
N LYS A 13 -2.12 -9.22 -7.77
CA LYS A 13 -2.63 -7.85 -7.62
C LYS A 13 -2.06 -7.14 -6.39
N HIS A 14 -1.90 -7.85 -5.29
CA HIS A 14 -1.29 -7.30 -4.07
C HIS A 14 0.20 -6.99 -4.28
N GLN A 15 0.94 -7.90 -4.94
CA GLN A 15 2.35 -7.68 -5.30
C GLN A 15 2.51 -6.45 -6.19
N GLU A 16 1.71 -6.35 -7.26
CA GLU A 16 1.69 -5.21 -8.17
C GLU A 16 1.32 -3.90 -7.46
N MET A 17 0.35 -3.93 -6.54
CA MET A 17 0.00 -2.78 -5.72
C MET A 17 1.18 -2.32 -4.86
N VAL A 18 1.89 -3.25 -4.22
CA VAL A 18 3.06 -2.96 -3.38
C VAL A 18 4.23 -2.42 -4.19
N GLU A 19 4.44 -2.89 -5.42
CA GLU A 19 5.50 -2.39 -6.31
C GLU A 19 5.19 -1.00 -6.85
N ASN A 20 3.91 -0.66 -7.04
CA ASN A 20 3.48 0.64 -7.56
C ASN A 20 3.39 1.75 -6.50
N LEU A 21 3.72 1.47 -5.23
CA LEU A 21 3.69 2.47 -4.16
C LEU A 21 4.72 3.57 -4.37
N LYS A 22 4.27 4.82 -4.26
CA LYS A 22 5.14 5.99 -4.38
C LYS A 22 5.02 6.91 -3.15
N PRO A 23 6.09 7.65 -2.82
CA PRO A 23 6.00 8.75 -1.88
C PRO A 23 4.93 9.75 -2.32
N GLY A 24 4.05 10.15 -1.40
CA GLY A 24 2.90 11.02 -1.65
C GLY A 24 1.57 10.31 -1.79
N ASP A 25 1.56 8.98 -1.96
CA ASP A 25 0.32 8.22 -2.03
C ASP A 25 -0.36 8.14 -0.65
N LYS A 26 -1.69 8.29 -0.64
CA LYS A 26 -2.50 8.04 0.55
C LYS A 26 -2.90 6.58 0.57
N ILE A 27 -2.68 5.93 1.69
CA ILE A 27 -2.96 4.51 1.87
C ILE A 27 -3.77 4.23 3.12
N ILE A 28 -4.39 3.06 3.13
CA ILE A 28 -4.97 2.44 4.32
C ILE A 28 -4.19 1.16 4.60
N THR A 29 -3.69 1.06 5.83
CA THR A 29 -3.03 -0.16 6.33
C THR A 29 -4.07 -1.23 6.69
N SER A 30 -3.64 -2.49 6.82
CA SER A 30 -4.49 -3.60 7.25
C SER A 30 -5.18 -3.37 8.60
N GLY A 31 -4.61 -2.52 9.46
CA GLY A 31 -5.21 -2.10 10.73
C GLY A 31 -6.22 -0.96 10.63
N GLY A 32 -6.55 -0.48 9.42
CA GLY A 32 -7.47 0.65 9.22
C GLY A 32 -6.84 2.02 9.46
N ILE A 33 -5.52 2.11 9.53
CA ILE A 33 -4.82 3.39 9.73
C ILE A 33 -4.68 4.10 8.38
N HIS A 34 -5.10 5.36 8.35
CA HIS A 34 -5.00 6.24 7.18
C HIS A 34 -3.74 7.10 7.30
N GLY A 35 -2.97 7.20 6.21
CA GLY A 35 -1.81 8.07 6.19
C GLY A 35 -1.26 8.29 4.79
N THR A 36 -0.20 9.09 4.72
CA THR A 36 0.51 9.41 3.48
C THR A 36 1.91 8.84 3.51
N ILE A 37 2.31 8.15 2.44
CA ILE A 37 3.67 7.60 2.32
C ILE A 37 4.66 8.74 2.19
N MET A 38 5.64 8.79 3.10
CA MET A 38 6.76 9.74 3.06
C MET A 38 7.97 9.15 2.34
N GLY A 39 8.20 7.85 2.51
CA GLY A 39 9.37 7.18 1.97
C GLY A 39 9.14 5.70 1.78
N VAL A 40 9.77 5.14 0.75
CA VAL A 40 9.72 3.71 0.43
C VAL A 40 11.11 3.12 0.56
N GLN A 41 11.26 2.13 1.44
CA GLN A 41 12.48 1.34 1.57
C GLN A 41 12.23 -0.08 1.03
N LYS A 42 13.21 -0.99 1.15
CA LYS A 42 13.10 -2.34 0.57
C LYS A 42 12.01 -3.17 1.23
N ASP A 43 11.99 -3.20 2.56
CA ASP A 43 11.07 -4.04 3.35
C ASP A 43 10.02 -3.25 4.14
N LYS A 44 10.29 -1.96 4.36
CA LYS A 44 9.47 -1.04 5.15
C LYS A 44 9.15 0.26 4.42
N LEU A 45 8.15 0.97 4.92
CA LEU A 45 7.64 2.23 4.39
C LEU A 45 7.45 3.19 5.56
N GLU A 46 7.80 4.45 5.33
CA GLU A 46 7.58 5.51 6.30
C GLU A 46 6.21 6.12 6.01
N LEU A 47 5.26 5.95 6.94
CA LEU A 47 3.89 6.45 6.84
C LEU A 47 3.71 7.64 7.79
N LYS A 48 3.24 8.77 7.27
CA LYS A 48 2.83 9.92 8.08
C LYS A 48 1.34 9.85 8.36
N ILE A 49 0.98 9.78 9.64
CA ILE A 49 -0.43 9.71 10.10
C ILE A 49 -0.92 11.03 10.70
N ALA A 50 0.01 11.86 11.19
CA ALA A 50 -0.28 13.20 11.72
C ALA A 50 0.92 14.14 11.46
N SER A 51 0.76 15.44 11.74
CA SER A 51 1.73 16.48 11.38
C SER A 51 3.18 16.20 11.82
N ASN A 52 3.37 15.53 12.96
CA ASN A 52 4.68 15.13 13.50
C ASN A 52 4.80 13.64 13.83
N VAL A 53 3.83 12.81 13.42
CA VAL A 53 3.87 11.37 13.72
C VAL A 53 4.14 10.62 12.44
N LYS A 54 5.30 9.96 12.42
CA LYS A 54 5.72 9.06 11.37
C LYS A 54 5.94 7.68 11.97
N ILE A 55 5.48 6.66 11.27
CA ILE A 55 5.61 5.27 11.69
C ILE A 55 6.18 4.45 10.54
N ASP A 56 7.02 3.49 10.86
CA ASP A 56 7.51 2.52 9.90
C ASP A 56 6.55 1.33 9.87
N ILE A 57 6.04 1.01 8.68
CA ILE A 57 5.18 -0.16 8.45
C ILE A 57 5.79 -1.08 7.41
N THR A 58 5.49 -2.37 7.48
CA THR A 58 5.91 -3.32 6.44
C THR A 58 5.07 -3.13 5.19
N LYS A 59 5.68 -3.37 4.02
CA LYS A 59 5.00 -3.32 2.72
C LYS A 59 3.80 -4.25 2.62
N THR A 60 3.89 -5.41 3.26
CA THR A 60 2.83 -6.42 3.30
C THR A 60 1.61 -5.98 4.11
N SER A 61 1.74 -4.95 4.95
CA SER A 61 0.64 -4.43 5.77
C SER A 61 -0.24 -3.42 5.04
N ILE A 62 -0.02 -3.17 3.74
CA ILE A 62 -0.87 -2.25 2.97
C ILE A 62 -2.09 -2.98 2.45
N ALA A 63 -3.27 -2.48 2.80
CA ALA A 63 -4.52 -3.06 2.33
C ALA A 63 -5.02 -2.38 1.06
N VAL A 64 -5.00 -1.04 1.03
CA VAL A 64 -5.62 -0.25 -0.04
C VAL A 64 -4.82 1.02 -0.29
N ILE A 65 -4.68 1.40 -1.56
CA ILE A 65 -4.20 2.71 -1.98
C ILE A 65 -5.42 3.57 -2.31
N LEU A 66 -5.59 4.69 -1.59
CA LEU A 66 -6.71 5.63 -1.76
C LEU A 66 -6.47 6.62 -2.90
N THR A 67 -5.21 7.00 -3.11
CA THR A 67 -4.84 7.81 -4.27
C THR A 67 -4.28 6.88 -5.33
N PRO A 68 -5.05 6.47 -6.36
CA PRO A 68 -4.43 5.80 -7.49
C PRO A 68 -3.36 6.73 -8.07
N PRO A 69 -2.27 6.19 -8.62
CA PRO A 69 -1.25 7.01 -9.26
C PRO A 69 -1.97 7.89 -10.26
N LYS A 70 -1.71 9.20 -10.22
CA LYS A 70 -2.11 10.14 -11.27
C LYS A 70 -1.74 9.50 -12.60
N LYS A 71 -2.72 8.89 -13.29
CA LYS A 71 -2.71 8.75 -14.73
C LYS A 71 -2.85 10.19 -15.22
N GLY A 72 -1.70 10.84 -15.40
CA GLY A 72 -1.62 12.08 -16.15
C GLY A 72 -2.27 11.83 -17.51
N LYS A 73 -3.10 12.79 -17.91
CA LYS A 73 -3.49 12.96 -19.31
C LYS A 73 -2.25 13.14 -20.18
#